data_AF-A0A0D2BNU6-F1
#
_entry.id   AF-A0A0D2BNU6-F1
#
_cell.length_a   1.000
_cell.length_b   1.000
_cell.length_c   1.000
_cell.angle_alpha   90.00
_cell.angle_beta   90.00
_cell.angle_gamma   90.00
#
_symmetry.space_group_name_H-M   'P 1'
#
loop_
_entity.id
_entity.type
_entity.pdbx_description
1 polymer ?
#
loop_
_entity_poly.entity_id
_entity_poly.type
_entity_poly.pdbx_seq_one_letter_code
_entity_poly.pdbx_strand_id
1 'polypeptide(L)'
;MAGAIEPPPARSVGGYNPAIHGDYDPNADYAKVHETTSATTAPGSGAPGTDPAEAYAATGHFNRFTGKWQNADLNNPEKHSDEQKSRRQMNAFFDVDAAANSHDGRSLRAERASKKLSKAELKAFKEKRREKKEEKRRAWLRD
;
A
#
# COMPACT_ATOMS: atom_id res chain seq x y z
N MET A 1 76.42 -17.49 21.86
CA MET A 1 75.04 -17.01 21.86
C MET A 1 74.46 -17.27 20.49
N ALA A 2 73.62 -18.30 20.34
CA ALA A 2 73.02 -18.68 19.07
C ALA A 2 71.72 -17.87 18.87
N GLY A 3 71.68 -17.03 17.84
CA GLY A 3 70.48 -16.27 17.48
C GLY A 3 69.46 -17.18 16.78
N ALA A 4 68.24 -17.19 17.29
CA ALA A 4 67.12 -17.89 16.69
C ALA A 4 66.76 -17.25 15.34
N ILE A 5 66.72 -18.07 14.28
CA ILE A 5 66.24 -17.66 12.96
C ILE A 5 64.77 -18.06 12.91
N GLU A 6 63.86 -17.07 12.98
CA GLU A 6 62.42 -17.29 12.82
C GLU A 6 62.09 -17.61 11.36
N PRO A 7 61.16 -18.56 11.09
CA PRO A 7 60.75 -18.90 9.73
C PRO A 7 59.95 -17.75 9.09
N PRO A 8 60.05 -17.56 7.76
CA PRO A 8 59.33 -16.50 7.06
C PRO A 8 57.81 -16.70 7.15
N PRO A 9 57.01 -15.63 7.29
CA PRO A 9 55.56 -15.74 7.42
C PRO A 9 54.95 -16.40 6.17
N ALA A 10 54.00 -17.30 6.39
CA ALA A 10 53.26 -17.97 5.33
C ALA A 10 52.53 -16.93 4.45
N ARG A 11 52.69 -17.05 3.13
CA ARG A 11 52.09 -16.10 2.17
C ARG A 11 50.57 -16.27 2.17
N SER A 12 49.84 -15.24 2.61
CA SER A 12 48.39 -15.18 2.43
C SER A 12 48.09 -14.99 0.94
N VAL A 13 47.35 -15.94 0.36
CA VAL A 13 46.92 -15.84 -1.04
C VAL A 13 45.76 -14.84 -1.07
N GLY A 14 45.97 -13.68 -1.70
CA GLY A 14 44.94 -12.65 -1.91
C GLY A 14 45.04 -11.37 -1.09
N GLY A 15 46.20 -11.05 -0.51
CA GLY A 15 46.41 -9.80 0.25
C GLY A 15 47.75 -9.11 -0.03
N TYR A 16 47.94 -7.93 0.57
CA TYR A 16 49.17 -7.14 0.46
C TYR A 16 50.38 -7.91 1.00
N ASN A 17 51.28 -8.29 0.09
CA ASN A 17 52.58 -8.89 0.40
C ASN A 17 53.70 -7.81 0.42
N PRO A 18 54.25 -7.43 1.58
CA PRO A 18 55.28 -6.38 1.67
C PRO A 18 56.59 -6.73 0.97
N ALA A 19 56.88 -8.02 0.73
CA ALA A 19 58.07 -8.44 -0.01
C ALA A 19 57.94 -8.24 -1.55
N ILE A 20 56.72 -8.06 -2.06
CA ILE A 20 56.44 -7.82 -3.50
C ILE A 20 56.01 -6.37 -3.72
N HIS A 21 55.28 -5.77 -2.78
CA HIS A 21 54.67 -4.45 -2.94
C HIS A 21 55.39 -3.32 -2.20
N GLY A 22 56.40 -3.63 -1.37
CA GLY A 22 57.13 -2.65 -0.57
C GLY A 22 56.40 -2.28 0.72
N ASP A 23 56.88 -1.26 1.41
CA ASP A 23 56.29 -0.68 2.60
C ASP A 23 54.89 -0.16 2.25
N TYR A 24 53.87 -0.51 3.04
CA TYR A 24 52.48 -0.12 2.77
C TYR A 24 52.32 1.40 2.77
N ASP A 25 51.98 1.98 1.62
CA ASP A 25 51.69 3.41 1.46
C ASP A 25 50.16 3.63 1.48
N PRO A 26 49.61 4.27 2.54
CA PRO A 26 48.18 4.52 2.67
C PRO A 26 47.60 5.43 1.58
N ASN A 27 48.42 6.21 0.86
CA ASN A 27 47.96 7.15 -0.16
C ASN A 27 48.10 6.61 -1.60
N ALA A 28 48.60 5.39 -1.79
CA ALA A 28 48.78 4.81 -3.11
C ALA A 28 47.45 4.40 -3.77
N ASP A 29 47.41 4.40 -5.10
CA ASP A 29 46.20 4.14 -5.89
C ASP A 29 45.58 2.76 -5.62
N TYR A 30 46.41 1.76 -5.28
CA TYR A 30 45.93 0.42 -4.92
C TYR A 30 45.17 0.38 -3.58
N ALA A 31 45.46 1.29 -2.64
CA ALA A 31 44.79 1.34 -1.33
C ALA A 31 43.39 1.97 -1.43
N LYS A 32 43.21 2.93 -2.33
CA LYS A 32 41.96 3.70 -2.52
C LYS A 32 40.81 2.87 -3.11
N VAL A 33 41.11 1.77 -3.80
CA VAL A 33 40.09 0.86 -4.39
C VAL A 33 39.22 0.22 -3.29
N HIS A 34 39.77 0.01 -2.10
CA HIS A 34 39.03 -0.55 -0.97
C HIS A 34 38.18 0.50 -0.22
N GLU A 35 38.55 1.77 -0.27
CA GLU A 35 37.78 2.87 0.34
C GLU A 35 36.48 3.16 -0.43
N THR A 36 36.53 3.18 -1.77
CA THR A 36 35.35 3.47 -2.61
C THR A 36 34.24 2.43 -2.45
N THR A 37 34.62 1.17 -2.20
CA THR A 37 33.66 0.07 -2.02
C THR A 37 32.99 0.12 -0.64
N SER A 38 33.72 0.56 0.39
CA SER A 38 33.22 0.59 1.76
C SER A 38 32.23 1.73 2.01
N ALA A 39 32.29 2.81 1.23
CA ALA A 39 31.39 3.96 1.35
C ALA A 39 29.99 3.75 0.73
N THR A 40 29.80 2.70 -0.10
CA THR A 40 28.55 2.52 -0.87
C THR A 40 27.56 1.53 -0.22
N THR A 41 27.92 0.89 0.90
CA THR A 41 27.04 -0.09 1.57
C THR A 41 26.43 0.49 2.85
N ALA A 42 25.59 1.52 2.71
CA ALA A 42 24.68 1.96 3.75
C ALA A 42 23.23 1.65 3.31
N PRO A 43 22.53 0.69 3.93
CA PRO A 43 21.15 0.39 3.57
C PRO A 43 20.25 1.43 4.24
N GLY A 44 19.96 2.51 3.53
CA GLY A 44 18.94 3.47 3.94
C GLY A 44 19.40 4.92 3.90
N SER A 45 19.44 5.49 2.70
CA SER A 45 19.05 6.87 2.39
C SER A 45 19.67 7.26 1.06
N GLY A 46 18.84 7.71 0.13
CA GLY A 46 19.32 8.24 -1.14
C GLY A 46 18.24 8.18 -2.20
N ALA A 47 17.53 9.31 -2.37
CA ALA A 47 16.96 9.60 -3.67
C ALA A 47 18.11 9.56 -4.69
N PRO A 48 18.07 8.71 -5.72
CA PRO A 48 19.18 8.65 -6.65
C PRO A 48 19.05 9.80 -7.63
N GLY A 49 20.14 10.56 -7.80
CA GLY A 49 20.42 11.16 -9.09
C GLY A 49 20.49 9.99 -10.07
N THR A 50 19.52 9.93 -10.99
CA THR A 50 19.33 8.81 -11.91
C THR A 50 20.55 8.68 -12.81
N ASP A 51 21.34 7.64 -12.59
CA ASP A 51 22.30 7.15 -13.58
C ASP A 51 21.50 6.82 -14.87
N PRO A 52 21.91 7.28 -16.06
CA PRO A 52 21.21 6.95 -17.31
C PRO A 52 21.07 5.44 -17.57
N ALA A 53 21.88 4.60 -16.93
CA ALA A 53 21.70 3.14 -16.94
C ALA A 53 20.49 2.67 -16.11
N GLU A 54 20.12 3.38 -15.04
CA GLU A 54 18.91 3.09 -14.25
C GLU A 54 17.62 3.50 -14.99
N ALA A 55 17.68 4.48 -15.90
CA ALA A 55 16.51 4.94 -16.65
C ALA A 55 15.87 3.85 -17.55
N TYR A 56 16.64 2.82 -17.92
CA TYR A 56 16.15 1.66 -18.68
C TYR A 56 16.14 0.36 -17.86
N ALA A 57 16.36 0.43 -16.54
CA ALA A 57 16.34 -0.74 -15.67
C ALA A 57 14.91 -1.17 -15.36
N ALA A 58 14.56 -2.43 -15.69
CA ALA A 58 13.30 -3.04 -15.28
C ALA A 58 13.48 -3.75 -13.93
N THR A 59 12.80 -3.26 -12.89
CA THR A 59 12.83 -3.88 -11.55
C THR A 59 11.66 -4.86 -11.39
N GLY A 60 11.99 -6.13 -11.18
CA GLY A 60 11.03 -7.19 -10.86
C GLY A 60 10.98 -7.44 -9.35
N HIS A 61 9.80 -7.48 -8.77
CA HIS A 61 9.63 -7.79 -7.35
C HIS A 61 9.26 -9.26 -7.17
N PHE A 62 9.89 -9.92 -6.20
CA PHE A 62 9.63 -11.33 -5.89
C PHE A 62 9.21 -11.48 -4.43
N ASN A 63 8.25 -12.36 -4.19
CA ASN A 63 7.83 -12.69 -2.83
C ASN A 63 8.93 -13.49 -2.13
N ARG A 64 9.43 -12.99 -0.99
CA ARG A 64 10.53 -13.61 -0.22
C ARG A 64 10.27 -15.07 0.17
N PHE A 65 9.01 -15.44 0.43
CA PHE A 65 8.67 -16.77 0.93
C PHE A 65 8.31 -17.76 -0.18
N THR A 66 7.71 -17.29 -1.27
CA THR A 66 7.25 -18.16 -2.36
C THR A 66 8.09 -18.06 -3.62
N GLY A 67 9.00 -17.09 -3.71
CA GLY A 67 9.82 -16.81 -4.89
C GLY A 67 9.03 -16.36 -6.12
N LYS A 68 7.70 -16.24 -6.02
CA LYS A 68 6.84 -15.87 -7.14
C LYS A 68 7.04 -14.41 -7.49
N TRP A 69 7.09 -14.13 -8.79
CA TRP A 69 7.06 -12.77 -9.31
C TRP A 69 5.75 -12.09 -8.89
N GLN A 70 5.86 -10.88 -8.37
CA GLN A 70 4.74 -10.03 -8.02
C GLN A 70 4.81 -8.77 -8.86
N ASN A 71 3.68 -8.44 -9.47
CA ASN A 71 3.55 -7.19 -10.21
C ASN A 71 3.81 -6.02 -9.24
N ALA A 72 4.48 -4.97 -9.72
CA ALA A 72 4.81 -3.78 -8.93
C ALA A 72 3.56 -3.17 -8.27
N ASP A 73 2.41 -3.25 -8.94
CA ASP A 73 1.11 -2.80 -8.41
C ASP A 73 0.59 -3.60 -7.22
N LEU A 74 1.00 -4.86 -7.07
CA LEU A 74 0.59 -5.73 -5.96
C LEU A 74 1.47 -5.53 -4.73
N ASN A 75 2.74 -5.14 -4.92
CA ASN A 75 3.73 -5.05 -3.86
C ASN A 75 3.63 -3.75 -3.03
N ASN A 76 2.55 -2.98 -3.19
CA ASN A 76 2.30 -1.77 -2.41
C ASN A 76 1.86 -2.16 -0.98
N PRO A 77 2.63 -1.82 0.07
CA PRO A 77 2.29 -2.13 1.47
C PRO A 77 0.89 -1.68 1.87
N GLU A 78 0.41 -0.56 1.32
CA GLU A 78 -0.92 -0.01 1.58
C GLU A 78 -2.01 -1.03 1.26
N LYS A 79 -1.84 -1.82 0.19
CA LYS A 79 -2.82 -2.82 -0.27
C LYS A 79 -2.96 -4.02 0.68
N HIS A 80 -2.01 -4.22 1.59
CA HIS A 80 -2.05 -5.32 2.56
C HIS A 80 -2.55 -4.90 3.94
N SER A 81 -2.91 -3.62 4.11
CA SER A 81 -3.62 -3.13 5.31
C SER A 81 -4.94 -3.86 5.53
N ASP A 82 -5.35 -3.94 6.80
CA ASP A 82 -6.61 -4.59 7.18
C ASP A 82 -7.82 -3.90 6.53
N GLU A 83 -7.80 -2.57 6.46
CA GLU A 83 -8.81 -1.75 5.79
C GLU A 83 -8.95 -2.08 4.29
N GLN A 84 -7.84 -2.26 3.57
CA GLN A 84 -7.91 -2.58 2.14
C GLN A 84 -8.26 -4.04 1.87
N LYS A 85 -8.00 -4.95 2.83
CA LYS A 85 -8.55 -6.31 2.80
C LYS A 85 -10.06 -6.31 3.03
N SER A 86 -10.55 -5.61 4.05
CA SER A 86 -11.98 -5.54 4.34
C SER A 86 -12.73 -4.88 3.19
N ARG A 87 -12.19 -3.82 2.58
CA ARG A 87 -12.75 -3.19 1.38
C ARG A 87 -12.85 -4.15 0.19
N ARG A 88 -11.82 -4.95 -0.07
CA ARG A 88 -11.87 -5.98 -1.14
C ARG A 88 -12.92 -7.06 -0.88
N GLN A 89 -13.05 -7.50 0.37
CA GLN A 89 -14.03 -8.52 0.75
C GLN A 89 -15.45 -7.98 0.66
N MET A 90 -15.69 -6.76 1.14
CA MET A 90 -16.99 -6.09 1.07
C MET A 90 -17.40 -5.79 -0.39
N ASN A 91 -16.47 -5.31 -1.22
CA ASN A 91 -16.72 -5.00 -2.64
C ASN A 91 -17.08 -6.23 -3.48
N ALA A 92 -16.86 -7.46 -2.98
CA ALA A 92 -17.27 -8.68 -3.68
C ALA A 92 -18.77 -8.97 -3.54
N PHE A 93 -19.41 -8.51 -2.46
CA PHE A 93 -20.82 -8.79 -2.16
C PHE A 93 -21.69 -7.54 -2.18
N PHE A 94 -21.09 -6.39 -1.88
CA PHE A 94 -21.77 -5.11 -1.80
C PHE A 94 -21.08 -4.14 -2.72
N ASP A 95 -21.85 -3.41 -3.52
CA ASP A 95 -21.33 -2.23 -4.21
C ASP A 95 -21.18 -1.10 -3.17
N VAL A 96 -20.10 -1.17 -2.39
CA VAL A 96 -19.81 -0.26 -1.28
C VAL A 96 -19.69 1.18 -1.79
N ASP A 97 -19.16 1.35 -3.00
CA ASP A 97 -18.98 2.65 -3.61
C ASP A 97 -20.33 3.22 -4.09
N ALA A 98 -21.23 2.42 -4.65
CA ALA A 98 -22.59 2.87 -4.94
C ALA A 98 -23.39 3.14 -3.66
N ALA A 99 -23.26 2.32 -2.62
CA ALA A 99 -23.97 2.52 -1.35
C ALA A 99 -23.46 3.74 -0.57
N ALA A 100 -22.16 4.04 -0.64
CA ALA A 100 -21.58 5.25 -0.06
C ALA A 100 -22.06 6.51 -0.81
N ASN A 101 -22.25 6.41 -2.13
CA ASN A 101 -22.65 7.52 -2.99
C ASN A 101 -24.17 7.63 -3.21
N SER A 102 -24.98 6.64 -2.84
CA SER A 102 -26.42 6.59 -3.16
C SER A 102 -27.25 7.70 -2.53
N HIS A 103 -26.69 8.39 -1.54
CA HIS A 103 -27.38 9.42 -0.77
C HIS A 103 -26.75 10.82 -0.90
N ASP A 104 -25.83 11.06 -1.84
CA ASP A 104 -25.09 12.35 -1.95
C ASP A 104 -24.47 12.82 -0.61
N GLY A 105 -24.11 11.90 0.28
CA GLY A 105 -23.67 12.21 1.66
C GLY A 105 -24.77 12.76 2.58
N ARG A 106 -26.04 12.74 2.17
CA ARG A 106 -27.19 13.17 2.96
C ARG A 106 -27.59 12.08 3.94
N SER A 107 -27.83 12.47 5.20
CA SER A 107 -28.36 11.54 6.19
C SER A 107 -29.78 11.10 5.84
N LEU A 108 -30.14 9.86 6.19
CA LEU A 108 -31.51 9.31 6.07
C LEU A 108 -32.59 10.22 6.69
N ARG A 109 -32.22 10.99 7.73
CA ARG A 109 -33.08 11.99 8.38
C ARG A 109 -33.31 13.20 7.48
N ALA A 110 -32.28 13.68 6.79
CA ALA A 110 -32.38 14.77 5.83
C ALA A 110 -33.21 14.36 4.61
N GLU A 111 -33.08 13.12 4.14
CA GLU A 111 -33.91 12.59 3.05
C GLU A 111 -35.39 12.53 3.44
N ARG A 112 -35.69 12.01 4.63
CA ARG A 112 -37.07 11.97 5.15
C ARG A 112 -37.65 13.36 5.36
N ALA A 113 -36.84 14.33 5.80
CA ALA A 113 -37.29 15.71 5.98
C ALA A 113 -37.60 16.42 4.65
N SER A 114 -36.92 16.04 3.56
CA SER A 114 -37.14 16.59 2.22
C SER A 114 -38.44 16.08 1.57
N LYS A 115 -38.92 14.90 1.99
CA LYS A 115 -40.17 14.30 1.51
C LYS A 115 -41.39 14.89 2.22
N LYS A 116 -41.65 16.17 1.98
CA LYS A 116 -42.88 16.83 2.45
C LYS A 116 -44.04 16.41 1.56
N LEU A 117 -45.11 15.89 2.16
CA LEU A 117 -46.35 15.57 1.43
C LEU A 117 -46.85 16.81 0.69
N SER A 118 -47.08 16.67 -0.60
CA SER A 118 -47.69 17.70 -1.43
C SER A 118 -49.15 17.94 -1.02
N LYS A 119 -49.69 19.11 -1.36
CA LYS A 119 -51.11 19.43 -1.10
C LYS A 119 -52.06 18.41 -1.74
N ALA A 120 -51.69 17.84 -2.88
CA ALA A 120 -52.45 16.80 -3.57
C ALA A 120 -52.48 15.49 -2.77
N GLU A 121 -51.33 15.06 -2.24
CA GLU A 121 -51.25 13.87 -1.40
C GLU A 121 -52.01 14.04 -0.08
N LEU A 122 -51.96 15.23 0.53
CA LEU A 122 -52.77 15.54 1.72
C LEU A 122 -54.28 15.47 1.43
N LYS A 123 -54.73 15.91 0.26
CA LYS A 123 -56.13 15.81 -0.17
C LYS A 123 -56.54 14.35 -0.35
N ALA A 124 -55.72 13.56 -1.05
CA ALA A 124 -55.95 12.13 -1.23
C ALA A 124 -56.01 11.35 0.10
N PHE A 125 -55.14 11.69 1.07
CA PHE A 125 -55.20 11.08 2.41
C PHE A 125 -56.46 11.45 3.19
N LYS A 126 -56.94 12.70 3.05
CA LYS A 126 -58.19 13.15 3.67
C LYS A 126 -59.41 12.46 3.03
N GLU A 127 -59.42 12.32 1.71
CA GLU A 127 -60.48 11.61 0.97
C GLU A 127 -60.51 10.13 1.34
N LYS A 128 -59.38 9.41 1.31
CA LYS A 128 -59.30 8.01 1.78
C LYS A 128 -59.78 7.84 3.22
N ARG A 129 -59.46 8.80 4.10
CA ARG A 129 -59.99 8.79 5.48
C ARG A 129 -61.49 9.05 5.55
N ARG A 130 -62.03 9.88 4.65
CA ARG A 130 -63.47 10.17 4.57
C ARG A 130 -64.22 8.97 4.02
N GLU A 131 -63.74 8.37 2.93
CA GLU A 131 -64.26 7.14 2.33
C GLU A 131 -64.30 6.00 3.34
N LYS A 132 -63.21 5.72 4.05
CA LYS A 132 -63.19 4.68 5.09
C LYS A 132 -64.20 4.92 6.21
N LYS A 133 -64.48 6.19 6.56
CA LYS A 133 -65.52 6.54 7.54
C LYS A 133 -66.91 6.36 6.96
N GLU A 134 -67.12 6.76 5.71
CA GLU A 134 -68.39 6.59 5.01
C GLU A 134 -68.70 5.11 4.75
N GLU A 135 -67.71 4.28 4.41
CA GLU A 135 -67.84 2.84 4.29
C GLU A 135 -68.20 2.21 5.63
N LYS A 136 -67.54 2.58 6.73
CA LYS A 136 -67.94 2.12 8.08
C LYS A 136 -69.37 2.57 8.43
N ARG A 137 -69.80 3.75 7.98
CA ARG A 137 -71.17 4.27 8.13
C ARG A 137 -72.16 3.69 7.10
N ARG A 138 -71.71 3.06 6.03
CA ARG A 138 -72.58 2.34 5.08
C ARG A 138 -72.59 0.84 5.36
N ALA A 139 -71.61 0.32 6.08
CA ALA A 139 -71.51 -1.09 6.44
C ALA A 139 -72.70 -1.53 7.32
N TRP A 140 -73.08 -0.73 8.32
CA TRP A 140 -74.30 -0.98 9.11
C TRP A 140 -75.61 -0.77 8.32
N LEU A 141 -75.54 -0.16 7.13
CA LEU A 141 -76.68 0.07 6.24
C LEU A 141 -76.76 -0.97 5.11
N ARG A 142 -75.77 -1.86 5.04
CA ARG A 142 -75.59 -2.87 3.98
C ARG A 142 -75.75 -4.29 4.51
N ASP A 143 -75.54 -4.51 5.81
CA ASP A 143 -76.12 -5.62 6.59
C ASP A 143 -77.54 -5.26 7.05
#